data_AF-A0A918US72-F1
#
_entry.id   AF-A0A918US72-F1
#
_cell.length_a   1.000
_cell.length_b   1.000
_cell.length_c   1.000
_cell.angle_alpha   90.00
_cell.angle_beta   90.00
_cell.angle_gamma   90.00
#
_symmetry.space_group_name_H-M   'P 1'
#
loop_
_entity.id
_entity.type
_entity.pdbx_description
1 polymer ?
#
loop_
_entity_poly.entity_id
_entity_poly.type
_entity_poly.pdbx_seq_one_letter_code
_entity_poly.pdbx_strand_id
1 'polypeptide(L)'
;MATNNKSFDEVEKLLQEIGNKIEELITKGAEMTGDAKVEVEKKIDELKGEKDGLEGEFKRRKREFEEKYQQHKESISPMLEKSREHFLAALKELKDAVKTLLRN
;
A
#
# COMPACT_ATOMS: atom_id res chain seq x y z
N MET A 1 -5.24 6.65 9.94
CA MET A 1 -4.42 5.47 9.60
C MET A 1 -5.09 4.53 8.57
N ALA A 2 -6.06 4.98 7.77
CA ALA A 2 -6.82 4.10 6.85
C ALA A 2 -6.60 4.39 5.35
N THR A 3 -5.73 5.36 5.01
CA THR A 3 -5.59 5.85 3.63
C THR A 3 -4.48 5.15 2.85
N ASN A 4 -3.39 4.68 3.49
CA ASN A 4 -2.23 4.15 2.78
C ASN A 4 -2.33 2.66 2.40
N ASN A 5 -3.09 1.83 3.14
CA ASN A 5 -3.31 0.44 2.73
C ASN A 5 -4.09 0.36 1.41
N LYS A 6 -5.04 1.28 1.19
CA LYS A 6 -5.78 1.38 -0.08
C LYS A 6 -4.86 1.57 -1.28
N SER A 7 -3.80 2.36 -1.15
CA SER A 7 -2.88 2.61 -2.28
C SER A 7 -2.07 1.38 -2.68
N PHE A 8 -1.63 0.56 -1.71
CA PHE A 8 -0.98 -0.71 -2.03
C PHE A 8 -1.98 -1.72 -2.61
N ASP A 9 -3.20 -1.78 -2.08
CA ASP A 9 -4.26 -2.66 -2.60
C ASP A 9 -4.67 -2.27 -4.03
N GLU A 10 -4.68 -0.98 -4.37
CA GLU A 10 -4.94 -0.48 -5.73
C GLU A 10 -3.85 -0.89 -6.71
N VAL A 11 -2.57 -0.81 -6.30
CA VAL A 11 -1.44 -1.26 -7.12
C VAL A 11 -1.45 -2.79 -7.28
N GLU A 12 -1.82 -3.54 -6.23
CA GLU A 12 -1.95 -4.99 -6.30
C GLU A 12 -3.06 -5.42 -7.27
N LYS A 13 -4.21 -4.73 -7.26
CA LYS A 13 -5.28 -4.92 -8.25
C LYS A 13 -4.82 -4.61 -9.67
N LEU A 14 -4.06 -3.53 -9.86
CA LEU A 14 -3.53 -3.18 -11.18
C LEU A 14 -2.57 -4.26 -11.70
N LEU A 15 -1.70 -4.81 -10.86
CA LEU A 15 -0.79 -5.91 -11.22
C LEU A 15 -1.56 -7.18 -11.59
N GLN A 16 -2.65 -7.49 -10.89
CA GLN A 16 -3.55 -8.59 -11.23
C GLN A 16 -4.26 -8.36 -12.57
N GLU A 17 -4.76 -7.16 -12.83
CA GLU A 17 -5.38 -6.81 -14.11
C GLU A 17 -4.40 -6.93 -15.28
N ILE A 18 -3.15 -6.51 -15.08
CA ILE A 18 -2.07 -6.69 -16.07
C ILE A 18 -1.84 -8.19 -16.32
N GLY A 19 -1.78 -9.00 -15.27
CA GLY A 19 -1.67 -10.46 -15.39
C GLY A 19 -2.80 -11.07 -16.23
N ASN A 20 -4.06 -10.71 -15.93
CA ASN A 20 -5.23 -11.20 -16.67
C ASN A 20 -5.19 -10.78 -18.16
N LYS A 21 -4.74 -9.55 -18.46
CA LYS A 21 -4.58 -9.08 -19.84
C LYS A 21 -3.47 -9.83 -20.58
N ILE A 22 -2.38 -10.19 -19.90
CA ILE A 22 -1.33 -11.03 -20.48
C ILE A 22 -1.89 -12.41 -20.82
N GLU A 23 -2.72 -13.02 -19.96
CA GLU A 23 -3.37 -14.31 -20.24
C GLU A 23 -4.34 -14.22 -21.44
N GLU A 24 -5.12 -13.14 -21.54
CA GLU A 24 -5.94 -12.90 -22.73
C GLU A 24 -5.10 -12.78 -24.01
N LEU A 25 -3.96 -12.08 -23.96
CA LEU A 25 -3.06 -11.94 -25.10
C LEU A 25 -2.43 -13.27 -25.48
N ILE A 26 -2.05 -14.12 -24.51
CA ILE A 26 -1.56 -15.48 -24.75
C ILE A 26 -2.62 -16.30 -25.48
N THR A 27 -3.87 -16.24 -25.01
CA THR A 27 -4.98 -16.98 -25.61
C THR A 27 -5.22 -16.52 -27.05
N LYS A 28 -5.28 -15.20 -27.29
CA LYS A 28 -5.44 -14.63 -28.63
C LYS A 28 -4.25 -14.95 -29.54
N GLY A 29 -3.03 -14.91 -29.03
CA GLY A 29 -1.81 -15.26 -29.76
C GLY A 29 -1.73 -16.74 -30.13
N ALA A 30 -2.29 -17.62 -29.30
CA ALA A 30 -2.36 -19.06 -29.58
C ALA A 30 -3.29 -19.39 -30.77
N GLU A 31 -4.32 -18.56 -31.00
CA GLU A 31 -5.23 -18.66 -32.15
C GLU A 31 -4.63 -18.08 -33.44
N MET A 32 -3.54 -17.31 -33.33
CA MET A 32 -2.84 -16.72 -34.48
C MET A 32 -1.84 -17.70 -35.10
N THR A 33 -1.57 -17.54 -36.39
CA THR A 33 -0.61 -18.36 -37.15
C THR A 33 0.38 -17.50 -37.92
N GLY A 34 1.60 -18.00 -38.12
CA GLY A 34 2.64 -17.31 -38.90
C GLY A 34 3.30 -16.15 -38.13
N ASP A 35 3.80 -15.16 -38.85
CA ASP A 35 4.63 -14.07 -38.30
C ASP A 35 3.91 -13.23 -37.22
N ALA A 36 2.59 -13.09 -37.32
CA ALA A 36 1.77 -12.40 -36.33
C ALA A 36 1.82 -13.08 -34.95
N LYS A 37 1.94 -14.41 -34.90
CA LYS A 37 2.08 -15.15 -33.63
C LYS A 37 3.42 -14.85 -32.97
N VAL A 38 4.50 -14.82 -33.75
CA VAL A 38 5.87 -14.59 -33.24
C VAL A 38 5.99 -13.19 -32.65
N GLU A 39 5.41 -12.18 -33.29
CA GLU A 39 5.41 -10.80 -32.78
C GLU A 39 4.61 -10.66 -31.48
N VAL A 40 3.45 -11.32 -31.39
CA VAL A 40 2.61 -11.34 -30.19
C VAL A 40 3.27 -12.08 -29.04
N GLU A 41 3.89 -13.24 -29.28
CA GLU A 41 4.64 -13.99 -28.27
C GLU A 41 5.79 -13.18 -27.69
N LYS A 42 6.56 -12.48 -28.55
CA LYS A 42 7.63 -11.60 -28.09
C LYS A 42 7.11 -10.45 -27.21
N LYS A 43 5.97 -9.86 -27.59
CA LYS A 43 5.32 -8.80 -26.81
C LYS A 43 4.83 -9.31 -25.45
N ILE A 44 4.32 -10.53 -25.39
CA ILE A 44 3.87 -11.19 -24.17
C ILE A 44 5.05 -11.40 -23.22
N ASP A 45 6.18 -11.88 -23.72
CA ASP A 45 7.36 -12.12 -22.89
C ASP A 45 7.97 -10.81 -22.35
N GLU A 46 7.98 -9.74 -23.14
CA GLU A 46 8.34 -8.39 -22.66
C GLU A 46 7.41 -7.94 -21.52
N LEU A 47 6.09 -8.05 -21.69
CA LEU A 47 5.10 -7.66 -20.67
C LEU A 47 5.20 -8.50 -19.39
N LYS A 48 5.50 -9.80 -19.50
CA LYS A 48 5.76 -10.65 -18.33
C LYS A 48 6.99 -10.18 -17.57
N GLY A 49 8.09 -9.92 -18.28
CA GLY A 49 9.32 -9.42 -17.66
C GLY A 49 9.13 -8.10 -16.93
N GLU A 50 8.41 -7.16 -17.54
CA GLU A 50 8.07 -5.88 -16.92
C GLU A 50 7.18 -6.05 -15.68
N LYS A 51 6.14 -6.90 -15.76
CA LYS A 51 5.27 -7.23 -14.62
C LYS A 51 6.06 -7.83 -13.45
N ASP A 52 6.92 -8.80 -13.72
CA ASP A 52 7.72 -9.46 -12.68
C ASP A 52 8.68 -8.48 -12.01
N GLY A 53 9.27 -7.56 -12.78
CA GLY A 53 10.06 -6.46 -12.26
C GLY A 53 9.25 -5.54 -11.32
N LEU A 54 8.07 -5.11 -11.76
CA LEU A 54 7.17 -4.28 -10.95
C LEU A 54 6.71 -4.99 -9.66
N GLU A 55 6.34 -6.28 -9.73
CA GLU A 55 5.95 -7.06 -8.55
C GLU A 55 7.10 -7.17 -7.55
N GLY A 56 8.33 -7.34 -8.03
CA GLY A 56 9.53 -7.36 -7.21
C GLY A 56 9.75 -6.05 -6.45
N GLU A 57 9.69 -4.92 -7.15
CA GLU A 57 9.82 -3.60 -6.53
C GLU A 57 8.67 -3.31 -5.55
N PHE A 58 7.45 -3.66 -5.92
CA PHE A 58 6.27 -3.48 -5.09
C PHE A 58 6.39 -4.23 -3.76
N LYS A 59 6.75 -5.52 -3.80
CA LYS A 59 6.96 -6.34 -2.60
C LYS A 59 8.07 -5.74 -1.72
N ARG A 60 9.16 -5.27 -2.31
CA ARG A 60 10.25 -4.65 -1.57
C ARG A 60 9.80 -3.39 -0.84
N ARG A 61 9.13 -2.48 -1.55
CA ARG A 61 8.62 -1.22 -0.98
C ARG A 61 7.55 -1.45 0.10
N LYS A 62 6.66 -2.42 -0.09
CA LYS A 62 5.64 -2.79 0.90
C LYS A 62 6.29 -3.30 2.19
N ARG A 63 7.30 -4.18 2.07
CA ARG A 63 8.06 -4.68 3.23
C ARG A 63 8.83 -3.57 3.95
N GLU A 64 9.56 -2.73 3.23
CA GLU A 64 10.30 -1.59 3.81
C GLU A 64 9.36 -0.63 4.55
N PHE A 65 8.14 -0.41 4.03
CA PHE A 65 7.13 0.41 4.67
C PHE A 65 6.58 -0.23 5.95
N GLU A 66 6.23 -1.52 5.92
CA GLU A 66 5.75 -2.25 7.09
C GLU A 66 6.80 -2.32 8.20
N GLU A 67 8.05 -2.60 7.86
CA GLU A 67 9.16 -2.61 8.82
C GLU A 67 9.36 -1.25 9.47
N LYS A 68 9.41 -0.16 8.68
CA LYS A 68 9.51 1.20 9.22
C LYS A 68 8.30 1.55 10.07
N TYR A 69 7.10 1.17 9.66
CA TYR A 69 5.89 1.44 10.42
C TYR A 69 5.90 0.72 11.77
N GLN A 70 6.30 -0.55 11.81
CA GLN A 70 6.40 -1.30 13.06
C GLN A 70 7.53 -0.77 13.95
N GLN A 71 8.71 -0.47 13.40
CA GLN A 71 9.79 0.14 14.17
C GLN A 71 9.38 1.50 14.75
N HIS A 72 8.69 2.34 13.98
CA HIS A 72 8.21 3.63 14.46
C HIS A 72 7.08 3.46 15.48
N LYS A 73 6.19 2.49 15.28
CA LYS A 73 5.13 2.18 16.23
C LYS A 73 5.71 1.66 17.55
N GLU A 74 6.65 0.72 17.52
CA GLU A 74 7.29 0.15 18.71
C GLU A 74 8.15 1.17 19.45
N SER A 75 8.91 2.00 18.74
CA SER A 75 9.72 3.06 19.35
C SER A 75 8.90 4.20 19.93
N ILE A 76 7.75 4.54 19.33
CA ILE A 76 6.90 5.62 19.82
C ILE A 76 5.85 5.09 20.79
N SER A 77 5.41 3.83 20.76
CA SER A 77 4.39 3.26 21.66
C SER A 77 4.58 3.65 23.13
N PRO A 78 5.76 3.45 23.75
CA PRO A 78 5.95 3.82 25.16
C PRO A 78 5.92 5.34 25.41
N MET A 79 6.26 6.14 24.40
CA MET A 79 6.23 7.61 24.45
C MET A 79 4.85 8.18 24.13
N LEU A 80 4.07 7.49 23.29
CA LEU A 80 2.69 7.78 22.91
C LEU A 80 1.72 7.43 24.04
N GLU A 81 1.95 6.32 24.75
CA GLU A 81 1.20 5.97 25.96
C GLU A 81 1.45 7.00 27.06
N LYS A 82 2.71 7.31 27.37
CA LYS A 82 3.05 8.35 28.35
C LYS A 82 2.49 9.72 27.97
N SER A 83 2.62 10.14 26.72
CA SER A 83 2.08 11.43 26.28
C SER A 83 0.55 11.47 26.22
N ARG A 84 -0.14 10.35 25.95
CA ARG A 84 -1.60 10.27 26.04
C ARG A 84 -2.11 10.48 27.46
N GLU A 85 -1.47 9.89 28.45
CA GLU A 85 -1.86 10.08 29.86
C GLU A 85 -1.70 11.55 30.27
N HIS A 86 -0.56 12.16 29.93
CA HIS A 86 -0.33 13.60 30.17
C HIS A 86 -1.29 14.50 29.40
N PHE A 87 -1.62 14.15 28.16
CA PHE A 87 -2.55 14.93 27.33
C PHE A 87 -4.00 14.83 27.82
N LEU A 88 -4.45 13.65 28.28
CA LEU A 88 -5.77 13.48 28.87
C LEU A 88 -5.88 14.20 30.22
N ALA A 89 -4.82 14.19 31.03
CA ALA A 89 -4.75 14.97 32.25
C ALA A 89 -4.84 16.48 31.95
N ALA A 90 -4.02 16.97 31.01
CA ALA A 90 -4.05 18.36 30.58
C ALA A 90 -5.40 18.78 29.99
N LEU A 91 -6.07 17.92 29.21
CA LEU A 91 -7.41 18.18 28.69
C LEU A 91 -8.48 18.21 29.78
N LYS A 92 -8.37 17.37 30.81
CA LYS A 92 -9.27 17.43 31.98
C LYS A 92 -9.08 18.73 32.75
N GLU A 93 -7.83 19.10 33.04
CA GLU A 93 -7.50 20.36 33.71
C GLU A 93 -7.99 21.57 32.91
N LEU A 94 -7.80 21.56 31.58
CA LEU A 94 -8.29 22.60 30.69
C LEU A 94 -9.82 22.68 30.71
N LYS A 95 -10.50 21.52 30.66
CA LYS A 95 -11.97 21.45 30.71
C LYS A 95 -12.53 21.97 32.03
N ASP A 96 -11.90 21.64 33.15
CA ASP A 96 -12.33 22.08 34.48
C ASP A 96 -12.06 23.58 34.68
N ALA A 97 -10.93 24.09 34.19
CA ALA A 97 -10.63 25.52 34.17
C ALA A 97 -11.64 26.31 33.31
N VAL A 98 -11.94 25.82 32.10
CA VAL A 98 -12.94 26.43 31.20
C VAL A 98 -14.35 26.37 31.81
N LYS A 99 -14.73 25.26 32.46
CA LYS A 99 -16.02 25.12 33.13
C LYS A 99 -16.15 26.04 34.35
N THR A 100 -15.05 26.30 35.05
CA THR A 100 -15.02 27.23 36.18
C THR A 100 -15.13 28.68 35.72
N LEU A 101 -14.44 29.03 34.62
CA LEU A 101 -14.54 30.34 33.98
C LEU A 101 -15.93 30.64 33.37
N LEU A 102 -16.65 29.62 32.90
CA LEU A 102 -18.00 29.78 32.33
C LEU A 102 -19.13 29.71 33.36
N ARG A 103 -18.84 29.33 34.61
CA ARG A 103 -19.82 29.20 35.70
C ARG A 103 -19.78 30.39 36.67
N ASN A 104 -18.79 31.26 36.54
CA ASN A 104 -18.68 32.55 37.22
C ASN A 104 -19.08 33.67 36.26
#